data_AF-A0A917AZC9-F1
#
_entry.id   AF-A0A917AZC9-F1
#
_cell.length_a   1.000
_cell.length_b   1.000
_cell.length_c   1.000
_cell.angle_alpha   90.00
_cell.angle_beta   90.00
_cell.angle_gamma   90.00
#
_symmetry.space_group_name_H-M   'P 1'
#
loop_
_entity.id
_entity.type
_entity.pdbx_description
1 polymer ?
#
loop_
_entity_poly.entity_id
_entity_poly.type
_entity_poly.pdbx_seq_one_letter_code
_entity_poly.pdbx_strand_id
1 'polypeptide(L)'
;MRINSFGVNGINPYKQQMNKMNNMAKAMAKEDKVEISSKAKEMHEVSKVVLDRQERVEQLKQQIENGTYQIDSKDIAKSMASYYRSMKDK
;
A
#
# COMPACT_ATOMS: atom_id res chain seq x y z
N MET A 1 -8.70 10.36 70.16
CA MET A 1 -9.04 10.52 68.72
C MET A 1 -7.75 10.59 67.91
N ARG A 2 -7.61 9.81 66.84
CA ARG A 2 -6.50 9.93 65.87
C ARG A 2 -7.00 10.74 64.67
N ILE A 3 -6.25 11.77 64.29
CA ILE A 3 -6.58 12.65 63.16
C ILE A 3 -5.60 12.30 62.03
N ASN A 4 -6.11 11.74 60.93
CA ASN A 4 -5.32 11.51 59.73
C ASN A 4 -5.37 12.76 58.86
N SER A 5 -4.22 13.38 58.59
CA SER A 5 -4.11 14.51 57.68
C SER A 5 -4.14 13.99 56.24
N PHE A 6 -5.22 14.27 55.52
CA PHE A 6 -5.32 13.99 54.07
C PHE A 6 -4.56 15.09 53.32
N GLY A 7 -3.23 14.96 53.26
CA GLY A 7 -2.38 15.86 52.51
C GLY A 7 -2.59 15.70 51.01
N VAL A 8 -3.07 16.76 50.38
CA VAL A 8 -3.03 17.13 48.95
C VAL A 8 -2.67 16.00 47.97
N ASN A 9 -3.69 15.55 47.23
CA ASN A 9 -3.53 14.70 46.04
C ASN A 9 -2.35 15.20 45.19
N GLY A 10 -1.45 14.29 44.79
CA GLY A 10 -0.18 14.53 44.06
C GLY A 10 -0.33 15.11 42.64
N ILE A 11 -1.23 16.06 42.45
CA ILE A 11 -1.50 16.79 41.23
C ILE A 11 -0.52 17.95 41.20
N ASN A 12 0.68 17.72 40.67
CA ASN A 12 1.63 18.79 40.43
C ASN A 12 1.22 19.54 39.13
N PRO A 13 0.69 20.77 39.21
CA PRO A 13 0.12 21.49 38.05
C PRO A 13 1.16 21.78 36.97
N TYR A 14 2.44 21.88 37.34
CA TYR A 14 3.53 22.09 36.39
C TYR A 14 3.76 20.91 35.44
N LYS A 15 3.53 19.68 35.91
CA LYS A 15 3.64 18.48 35.07
C LYS A 15 2.56 18.44 33.99
N GLN A 16 1.36 18.95 34.29
CA GLN A 16 0.27 19.02 33.31
C GLN A 16 0.57 20.01 32.18
N GLN A 17 1.25 21.11 32.48
CA GLN A 17 1.63 22.10 31.49
C GLN A 17 2.72 21.58 30.54
N MET A 18 3.74 20.89 31.06
CA MET A 18 4.74 20.21 30.21
C MET A 18 4.10 19.15 29.30
N ASN A 19 3.14 18.38 29.81
CA ASN A 19 2.43 17.39 29.01
C ASN A 19 1.60 18.02 27.89
N LYS A 20 0.93 19.15 28.14
CA LYS A 20 0.21 19.90 27.10
C LYS A 20 1.15 20.46 26.02
N MET A 21 2.30 20.98 26.42
CA MET A 21 3.29 21.54 25.48
C MET A 21 3.92 20.46 24.59
N ASN A 22 4.24 19.29 25.16
CA ASN A 22 4.73 18.12 24.40
C ASN A 22 3.70 17.57 23.40
N ASN A 23 2.41 17.58 23.76
CA ASN A 23 1.33 17.16 22.87
C ASN A 23 1.12 18.14 21.71
N MET A 24 1.27 19.45 21.95
CA MET A 24 1.23 20.46 20.89
C MET A 24 2.42 20.33 19.92
N ALA A 25 3.62 20.05 20.42
CA ALA A 25 4.80 19.82 19.58
C ALA A 25 4.64 18.59 18.66
N LYS A 26 4.03 17.50 19.16
CA LYS A 26 3.69 16.32 18.35
C LYS A 26 2.62 16.59 17.29
N ALA A 27 1.66 17.48 17.57
CA ALA A 27 0.63 17.87 16.61
C ALA A 27 1.17 18.76 15.48
N MET A 28 2.22 19.55 15.75
CA MET A 28 2.91 20.37 14.75
C MET A 28 3.87 19.56 13.86
N ALA A 29 4.40 18.42 14.34
CA ALA A 29 5.24 17.51 13.57
C ALA A 29 4.41 16.51 12.73
N LYS A 30 3.31 16.97 12.11
CA LYS A 30 2.49 16.14 11.25
C LYS A 30 3.20 16.00 9.90
N GLU A 31 3.97 14.93 9.75
CA GLU A 31 4.60 14.56 8.48
C GLU A 31 3.54 14.31 7.41
N ASP A 32 3.80 14.79 6.19
CA ASP A 32 2.97 14.46 5.02
C ASP A 32 3.10 12.94 4.74
N LYS A 33 2.02 12.20 5.00
CA LYS A 33 1.93 10.77 4.69
C LYS A 33 1.07 10.55 3.46
N VAL A 34 1.64 9.89 2.46
CA VAL A 34 0.89 9.36 1.31
C VAL A 34 0.52 7.92 1.63
N GLU A 35 -0.76 7.67 1.92
CA GLU A 35 -1.28 6.32 2.15
C GLU A 35 -1.92 5.77 0.87
N ILE A 36 -1.55 4.54 0.50
CA ILE A 36 -2.22 3.82 -0.58
C ILE A 36 -3.66 3.52 -0.14
N SER A 37 -4.65 3.99 -0.91
CA SER A 37 -6.08 3.74 -0.65
C SER A 37 -6.37 2.25 -0.43
N SER A 38 -7.25 1.94 0.52
CA SER A 38 -7.73 0.58 0.77
C SER A 38 -8.25 -0.08 -0.52
N LYS A 39 -8.93 0.69 -1.37
CA LYS A 39 -9.43 0.22 -2.66
C LYS A 39 -8.30 -0.15 -3.64
N ALA A 40 -7.22 0.62 -3.64
CA ALA A 40 -6.06 0.32 -4.48
C ALA A 40 -5.32 -0.93 -3.98
N LYS A 41 -5.29 -1.17 -2.66
CA LYS A 41 -4.75 -2.41 -2.09
C LYS A 41 -5.58 -3.62 -2.49
N GLU A 42 -6.91 -3.55 -2.39
CA GLU A 42 -7.82 -4.61 -2.86
C GLU A 42 -7.64 -4.91 -4.35
N MET A 43 -7.48 -3.88 -5.19
CA MET A 43 -7.24 -4.07 -6.63
C MET A 43 -5.84 -4.64 -6.93
N HIS A 44 -4.87 -4.39 -6.05
CA HIS A 44 -3.51 -4.91 -6.16
C HIS A 44 -3.39 -6.34 -5.63
N GLU A 45 -4.23 -6.74 -4.67
CA GLU A 45 -4.32 -8.12 -4.19
C GLU A 45 -4.81 -9.03 -5.33
N VAL A 46 -3.82 -9.54 -6.05
CA VAL A 46 -3.75 -10.79 -6.81
C VAL A 46 -5.10 -11.48 -7.00
N SER A 47 -5.89 -10.93 -7.93
CA SER A 47 -7.04 -11.63 -8.49
C SER A 47 -6.57 -12.88 -9.25
N LYS A 48 -7.46 -13.86 -9.44
CA LYS A 48 -7.27 -15.16 -10.15
C LYS A 48 -6.38 -15.10 -11.41
N VAL A 49 -6.33 -13.94 -12.07
CA VAL A 49 -5.42 -13.54 -13.15
C VAL A 49 -3.96 -13.95 -12.92
N VAL A 50 -3.46 -13.99 -11.68
CA VAL A 50 -2.05 -14.34 -11.42
C VAL A 50 -1.76 -15.83 -11.59
N LEU A 51 -2.70 -16.72 -11.23
CA LEU A 51 -2.53 -18.17 -11.41
C LEU A 51 -2.55 -18.54 -12.90
N ASP A 52 -3.54 -18.04 -13.64
CA ASP A 52 -3.64 -18.24 -15.10
C ASP A 52 -2.40 -17.71 -15.83
N ARG A 53 -1.78 -16.64 -15.30
CA ARG A 53 -0.53 -16.09 -15.83
C ARG A 53 0.67 -16.99 -15.59
N GLN A 54 0.75 -17.66 -14.44
CA GLN A 54 1.85 -18.58 -14.15
C GLN A 54 1.84 -19.77 -15.12
N GLU A 55 0.69 -20.42 -15.30
CA GLU A 55 0.55 -21.55 -16.21
C GLU A 55 0.92 -21.15 -17.65
N ARG A 56 0.43 -19.99 -18.12
CA ARG A 56 0.75 -19.48 -19.46
C ARG A 56 2.25 -19.24 -19.63
N VAL A 57 2.92 -18.72 -18.61
CA VAL A 57 4.38 -18.47 -18.66
C VAL A 57 5.16 -19.79 -18.74
N GLU A 58 4.74 -20.82 -17.99
CA GLU A 58 5.38 -22.14 -18.05
C GLU A 58 5.22 -22.80 -19.42
N GLN A 59 4.02 -22.74 -20.01
CA GLN A 59 3.77 -23.24 -21.36
C GLN A 59 4.67 -22.53 -22.40
N LEU A 60 4.81 -21.20 -22.30
CA LEU A 60 5.67 -20.43 -23.19
C LEU A 60 7.15 -20.80 -23.04
N LYS A 61 7.63 -21.01 -21.81
CA LYS A 61 9.00 -21.46 -21.56
C LYS A 61 9.28 -22.80 -22.24
N GLN A 62 8.38 -23.77 -22.10
CA GLN A 62 8.51 -25.07 -22.75
C GLN A 62 8.55 -24.95 -24.29
N GLN A 63 7.71 -24.09 -24.88
CA GLN A 63 7.73 -23.87 -26.34
C GLN A 63 9.05 -23.24 -26.81
N ILE A 64 9.63 -22.34 -26.03
CA ILE A 64 10.93 -21.72 -26.34
C ILE A 64 12.06 -22.76 -26.23
N GLU A 65 12.09 -23.54 -25.16
CA GLU A 65 13.09 -24.60 -24.94
C GLU A 65 13.03 -25.66 -26.05
N ASN A 66 11.82 -26.06 -26.46
CA ASN A 66 11.61 -27.03 -27.53
C ASN A 66 11.78 -26.43 -28.93
N GLY A 67 12.03 -25.12 -29.05
CA GLY A 67 12.17 -24.43 -30.34
C GLY A 67 10.88 -24.34 -31.17
N THR A 68 9.72 -24.60 -30.56
CA THR A 68 8.40 -24.57 -31.23
C THR A 68 7.69 -23.23 -31.07
N TYR A 69 8.26 -22.28 -30.33
CA TYR A 69 7.71 -20.94 -30.19
C TYR A 69 7.79 -20.16 -31.51
N GLN A 70 6.64 -19.81 -32.08
CA GLN A 70 6.54 -19.03 -33.31
C GLN A 70 6.20 -17.57 -33.00
N ILE A 71 6.98 -16.66 -33.59
CA ILE A 71 6.75 -15.22 -33.48
C ILE A 71 5.75 -14.80 -34.55
N ASP A 72 4.53 -14.43 -34.16
CA ASP A 72 3.56 -13.80 -35.05
C ASP A 72 3.65 -12.27 -34.99
N SER A 73 4.15 -11.68 -36.07
CA SER A 73 4.27 -10.22 -36.24
C SER A 73 2.92 -9.49 -36.20
N LYS A 74 1.82 -10.12 -36.64
CA LYS A 74 0.48 -9.53 -36.59
C LYS A 74 -0.02 -9.43 -35.15
N ASP A 75 0.22 -10.47 -34.36
CA ASP A 75 -0.18 -10.48 -32.95
C ASP A 75 0.59 -9.47 -32.12
N ILE A 76 1.89 -9.27 -32.43
CA ILE A 76 2.71 -8.21 -31.83
C ILE A 76 2.11 -6.84 -32.15
N ALA A 77 1.89 -6.54 -33.44
CA ALA A 77 1.34 -5.27 -33.87
C ALA A 77 -0.04 -4.99 -33.26
N LYS A 78 -0.91 -6.01 -33.21
CA LYS A 78 -2.22 -5.94 -32.57
C LYS A 78 -2.13 -5.64 -31.08
N SER A 79 -1.20 -6.28 -30.36
CA SER A 79 -0.99 -6.08 -28.93
C SER A 79 -0.45 -4.67 -28.62
N MET A 80 0.47 -4.17 -29.44
CA MET A 80 0.95 -2.80 -29.32
C MET A 80 -0.18 -1.79 -29.57
N ALA A 81 -0.94 -1.97 -30.65
CA ALA A 81 -2.04 -1.07 -30.99
C ALA A 81 -3.14 -1.07 -29.92
N SER A 82 -3.51 -2.24 -29.38
CA SER A 82 -4.52 -2.35 -28.33
C SER A 82 -4.06 -1.68 -27.03
N TYR A 83 -2.79 -1.85 -26.65
CA TYR A 83 -2.22 -1.21 -25.46
C TYR A 83 -2.34 0.31 -25.53
N TYR A 84 -1.84 0.92 -26.61
CA TYR A 84 -1.89 2.39 -26.76
C TYR A 84 -3.30 2.93 -26.97
N ARG A 85 -4.20 2.18 -27.62
CA ARG A 85 -5.60 2.60 -27.76
C ARG A 85 -6.32 2.60 -26.41
N SER A 86 -6.11 1.57 -25.58
CA SER A 86 -6.73 1.46 -24.26
C SER A 86 -6.30 2.56 -23.27
N MET A 87 -5.19 3.23 -23.56
CA MET A 87 -4.68 4.36 -22.78
C MET A 87 -5.37 5.68 -23.11
N LYS A 88 -6.00 5.78 -24.29
CA LYS A 88 -6.68 6.99 -24.76
C LYS A 88 -8.13 7.08 -24.26
N ASP A 89 -8.70 5.94 -23.87
CA ASP A 89 -10.09 5.80 -23.40
C ASP A 89 -10.21 5.84 -21.85
N LYS A 90 -9.10 6.08 -21.14
CA LYS A 90 -9.04 6.27 -19.67
C LYS A 90 -8.75 7.72 -19.33
#